data_AF-A0A351YVM0-F1
#
_entry.id   AF-A0A351YVM0-F1
#
_cell.length_a   1.000
_cell.length_b   1.000
_cell.length_c   1.000
_cell.angle_alpha   90.00
_cell.angle_beta   90.00
_cell.angle_gamma   90.00
#
_symmetry.space_group_name_H-M   'P 1'
#
loop_
_entity.id
_entity.type
_entity.pdbx_description
1 polymer ?
#
loop_
_entity_poly.entity_id
_entity_poly.type
_entity_poly.pdbx_seq_one_letter_code
_entity_poly.pdbx_strand_id
1 'polypeptide(L)'
;MAAGIACFFTNQAVFLKLYSVAVTSTFLFVFASSLVWGPNIIFRFATMADKSIRNSAKEKSVERYCHKVCIAWCLFFILNAGISAFTALKCSDAVWSLYNGGISYALMGLMFAVEYIIRIQVNKKMPSEYSITKFKNNSRKDDYVLCYENTWSSKNYKTWLDFLTASAKVRAFLSDSSRSDCKEWILHCEDYWYFLCTFTALLQCGKRVLLTQNITPSFIKEIKAPGVEFLTDQTAEGAFSISNIIEDSLLPSEKEIRTSPAIDADKTEIFMYTSGSTGKPKAVVQRMTEFELDNKFIISKWGNEFCSRKLVTTVSQHHIYGFLFGISLPFTLGTPFRRKRIEFPEEFETLNDGPYMIIATPAFLKRTVEIEGKLPTSGCFIFTSGGVLTPDVAEQTDKVFGFWPLEVYGSTETSGIAYRQSKKGLEWTPFDNAKIWKGDDGCLRIISPYIKNPEGFATADLVDILDDGRFLLKGRADSIVKIEEKRISMTEVENRILQTGLVRDVKVIALEDRRQYLAAAIEFNDEGKKKFGGVKKLEVNKFFHDFLMQYFENVVIPKKWRFVEKLPCDVQGKKHKEDIALLFEKAED
;
A
#
# COMPACT_ATOMS: atom_id res chain seq x y z
N MET A 1 12.28 49.29 25.33
CA MET A 1 13.50 50.10 25.56
C MET A 1 13.83 50.97 24.36
N ALA A 2 14.09 50.42 23.15
CA ALA A 2 14.41 51.21 21.94
C ALA A 2 13.34 52.25 21.54
N ALA A 3 12.04 51.91 21.57
CA ALA A 3 10.95 52.85 21.28
C ALA A 3 10.86 54.02 22.28
N GLY A 4 11.19 53.75 23.56
CA GLY A 4 11.27 54.78 24.60
C GLY A 4 12.48 55.71 24.41
N ILE A 5 13.62 55.16 24.00
CA ILE A 5 14.83 55.93 23.66
C ILE A 5 14.57 56.82 22.43
N ALA A 6 13.96 56.28 21.37
CA ALA A 6 13.61 57.05 20.18
C ALA A 6 12.63 58.19 20.49
N CYS A 7 11.59 57.93 21.30
CA CYS A 7 10.66 58.97 21.75
C CYS A 7 11.36 60.05 22.60
N PHE A 8 12.28 59.65 23.48
CA PHE A 8 13.05 60.57 24.32
C PHE A 8 13.92 61.52 23.49
N PHE A 9 14.59 61.02 22.45
CA PHE A 9 15.46 61.84 21.59
C PHE A 9 14.72 62.66 20.53
N THR A 10 13.53 62.22 20.08
CA THR A 10 12.78 62.90 19.01
C THR A 10 11.63 63.76 19.52
N ASN A 11 11.27 63.65 20.80
CA ASN A 11 10.08 64.25 21.42
C ASN A 11 8.77 63.95 20.66
N GLN A 12 8.71 62.82 19.94
CA GLN A 12 7.52 62.40 19.20
C GLN A 12 6.89 61.17 19.85
N ALA A 13 5.71 61.35 20.44
CA ALA A 13 4.92 60.30 21.06
C ALA A 13 4.51 59.17 20.08
N VAL A 14 4.59 59.42 18.76
CA VAL A 14 4.35 58.42 17.71
C VAL A 14 5.28 57.20 17.85
N PHE A 15 6.53 57.38 18.27
CA PHE A 15 7.47 56.24 18.41
C PHE A 15 7.08 55.28 19.53
N LEU A 16 6.42 55.77 20.60
CA LEU A 16 5.85 54.91 21.64
C LEU A 16 4.66 54.12 21.10
N LYS A 17 3.82 54.74 20.26
CA LYS A 17 2.66 54.08 19.65
C LYS A 17 3.04 53.01 18.63
N LEU A 18 4.13 53.21 17.90
CA LEU A 18 4.64 52.25 16.91
C LEU A 18 5.23 50.97 17.53
N TYR A 19 5.42 50.92 18.86
CA TYR A 19 5.84 49.70 19.53
C TYR A 19 4.89 48.52 19.28
N SER A 20 3.57 48.74 19.26
CA SER A 20 2.59 47.68 19.01
C SER A 20 2.74 47.09 17.59
N VAL A 21 3.09 47.94 16.62
CA VAL A 21 3.41 47.52 15.25
C VAL A 21 4.70 46.70 15.24
N ALA A 22 5.74 47.14 15.95
CA ALA A 22 7.01 46.43 16.02
C ALA A 22 6.87 45.04 16.64
N VAL A 23 6.10 44.89 17.73
CA VAL A 23 5.83 43.59 18.36
C VAL A 23 5.09 42.66 17.40
N THR A 24 4.01 43.15 16.78
CA THR A 24 3.23 42.35 15.83
C THR A 24 4.08 41.94 14.61
N SER A 25 4.91 42.85 14.11
CA SER A 25 5.84 42.59 13.01
C SER A 25 6.92 41.58 13.39
N THR A 26 7.36 41.58 14.64
CA THR A 26 8.31 40.57 15.15
C THR A 26 7.67 39.18 15.16
N PHE A 27 6.43 39.06 15.64
CA PHE A 27 5.71 37.79 15.57
C PHE A 27 5.46 37.33 14.14
N LEU A 28 5.08 38.24 13.24
CA LEU A 28 4.96 37.96 11.81
C LEU A 28 6.28 37.44 11.25
N PHE A 29 7.40 38.11 11.54
CA PHE A 29 8.72 37.70 11.08
C PHE A 29 9.05 36.28 11.55
N VAL A 30 8.87 35.97 12.83
CA VAL A 30 9.15 34.65 13.39
C VAL A 30 8.32 33.55 12.72
N PHE A 31 7.02 33.80 12.52
CA PHE A 31 6.13 32.82 11.88
C PHE A 31 6.48 32.65 10.40
N ALA A 32 6.62 33.76 9.66
CA ALA A 32 6.93 33.75 8.23
C ALA A 32 8.31 33.15 7.95
N SER A 33 9.33 33.50 8.74
CA SER A 33 10.67 32.91 8.61
C SER A 33 10.65 31.40 8.84
N SER A 34 9.78 30.91 9.75
CA SER A 34 9.64 29.47 10.03
C SER A 34 8.90 28.71 8.92
N LEU A 35 8.12 29.39 8.06
CA LEU A 35 7.53 28.79 6.87
C LEU A 35 8.57 28.56 5.77
N VAL A 36 9.57 29.45 5.66
CA VAL A 36 10.66 29.36 4.68
C VAL A 36 11.76 28.41 5.17
N TRP A 37 12.18 28.55 6.42
CA TRP A 37 13.20 27.72 7.06
C TRP A 37 12.56 26.77 8.06
N GLY A 38 12.08 25.64 7.53
CA GLY A 38 11.38 24.62 8.29
C GLY A 38 12.25 23.94 9.39
N PRO A 39 11.63 23.16 10.29
CA PRO A 39 10.19 23.00 10.46
C PRO A 39 9.53 24.28 11.00
N ASN A 40 8.27 24.51 10.64
CA ASN A 40 7.53 25.70 11.09
C ASN A 40 7.34 25.73 12.61
N ILE A 41 7.21 26.93 13.16
CA ILE A 41 7.22 27.13 14.62
C ILE A 41 6.07 26.40 15.33
N ILE A 42 4.89 26.32 14.69
CA ILE A 42 3.73 25.62 15.25
C ILE A 42 3.99 24.12 15.35
N PHE A 43 4.64 23.52 14.35
CA PHE A 43 5.03 22.11 14.38
C PHE A 43 6.10 21.82 15.46
N ARG A 44 7.04 22.76 15.67
CA ARG A 44 8.01 22.66 16.77
C ARG A 44 7.32 22.63 18.13
N PHE A 45 6.36 23.51 18.36
CA PHE A 45 5.55 23.49 19.59
C PHE A 45 4.74 22.21 19.73
N ALA A 46 4.11 21.74 18.66
CA ALA A 46 3.33 20.50 18.66
C ALA A 46 4.19 19.29 19.05
N THR A 47 5.36 19.13 18.43
CA THR A 47 6.28 18.01 18.72
C THR A 47 6.99 18.12 20.07
N MET A 48 7.07 19.33 20.64
CA MET A 48 7.57 19.54 22.00
C MET A 48 6.52 19.18 23.05
N ALA A 49 5.25 19.49 22.79
CA ALA A 49 4.13 19.15 23.66
C ALA A 49 3.79 17.65 23.60
N ASP A 50 3.87 17.06 22.40
CA ASP A 50 3.64 15.63 22.17
C ASP A 50 4.80 15.02 21.38
N LYS A 51 5.70 14.36 22.12
CA LYS A 51 6.86 13.69 21.56
C LYS A 51 6.49 12.48 20.68
N SER A 52 5.27 11.95 20.80
CA SER A 52 4.81 10.80 20.02
C SER A 52 4.57 11.13 18.54
N ILE A 53 4.45 12.42 18.20
CA ILE A 53 4.23 12.87 16.82
C ILE A 53 5.43 12.52 15.92
N ARG A 54 6.65 12.68 16.42
CA ARG A 54 7.86 12.40 15.63
C ARG A 54 7.97 10.91 15.35
N ASN A 55 8.28 10.57 14.10
CA ASN A 55 8.37 9.20 13.59
C ASN A 55 7.03 8.44 13.65
N SER A 56 5.89 9.12 13.82
CA SER A 56 4.55 8.52 13.69
C SER A 56 4.02 8.66 12.26
N ALA A 57 3.01 7.87 11.86
CA ALA A 57 2.40 8.05 10.54
C ALA A 57 1.62 9.38 10.43
N LYS A 58 1.30 10.00 11.58
CA LYS A 58 0.64 11.31 11.68
C LYS A 58 1.58 12.48 11.46
N GLU A 59 2.90 12.27 11.45
CA GLU A 59 3.87 13.36 11.38
C GLU A 59 3.60 14.29 10.19
N LYS A 60 3.48 13.74 8.98
CA LYS A 60 3.21 14.52 7.75
C LYS A 60 1.83 15.18 7.73
N SER A 61 0.82 14.60 8.36
CA SER A 61 -0.52 15.19 8.42
C SER A 61 -0.57 16.33 9.43
N VAL A 62 0.08 16.15 10.58
CA VAL A 62 0.27 17.17 11.61
C VAL A 62 1.12 18.32 11.05
N GLU A 63 2.21 18.04 10.34
CA GLU A 63 3.04 19.08 9.72
C GLU A 63 2.25 19.92 8.72
N ARG A 64 1.46 19.28 7.84
CA ARG A 64 0.55 19.97 6.89
C ARG A 64 -0.49 20.83 7.61
N TYR A 65 -1.06 20.33 8.71
CA TYR A 65 -1.99 21.10 9.54
C TYR A 65 -1.30 22.32 10.18
N CYS A 66 -0.15 22.10 10.84
CA CYS A 66 0.64 23.15 11.47
C CYS A 66 1.09 24.21 10.47
N HIS A 67 1.42 23.82 9.23
CA HIS A 67 1.75 24.75 8.15
C HIS A 67 0.57 25.68 7.83
N LYS A 68 -0.66 25.14 7.68
CA LYS A 68 -1.88 25.95 7.47
C LYS A 68 -2.17 26.88 8.64
N VAL A 69 -2.00 26.42 9.87
CA VAL A 69 -2.15 27.24 11.08
C VAL A 69 -1.12 28.36 11.10
N CYS A 70 0.13 28.07 10.73
CA CYS A 70 1.21 29.06 10.66
C CYS A 70 0.91 30.15 9.60
N ILE A 71 0.37 29.78 8.44
CA ILE A 71 -0.13 30.74 7.43
C ILE A 71 -1.26 31.60 8.01
N ALA A 72 -2.22 31.01 8.71
CA ALA A 72 -3.34 31.75 9.31
C ALA A 72 -2.86 32.80 10.32
N TRP A 73 -1.86 32.46 11.14
CA TRP A 73 -1.19 33.41 12.04
C TRP A 73 -0.44 34.50 11.29
N CYS A 74 0.24 34.19 10.18
CA CYS A 74 0.89 35.23 9.35
C CYS A 74 -0.14 36.23 8.81
N LEU A 75 -1.26 35.74 8.25
CA LEU A 75 -2.35 36.60 7.76
C LEU A 75 -2.93 37.46 8.89
N PHE A 76 -3.16 36.87 10.07
CA PHE A 76 -3.60 37.60 11.25
C PHE A 76 -2.62 38.72 11.63
N PHE A 77 -1.32 38.43 11.73
CA PHE A 77 -0.32 39.42 12.11
C PHE A 77 -0.15 40.53 11.06
N ILE A 78 -0.32 40.23 9.76
CA ILE A 78 -0.33 41.26 8.70
C ILE A 78 -1.49 42.24 8.92
N LEU A 79 -2.70 41.72 9.11
CA LEU A 79 -3.89 42.54 9.35
C LEU A 79 -3.77 43.34 10.66
N ASN A 80 -3.34 42.68 11.73
CA ASN A 80 -3.15 43.31 13.03
C ASN A 80 -2.08 44.40 12.98
N ALA A 81 -0.95 44.17 12.31
CA ALA A 81 0.10 45.18 12.14
C ALA A 81 -0.40 46.38 11.34
N GLY A 82 -1.19 46.15 10.29
CA GLY A 82 -1.83 47.19 9.49
C GLY A 82 -2.78 48.06 10.31
N ILE A 83 -3.67 47.46 11.11
CA ILE A 83 -4.62 48.19 11.97
C ILE A 83 -3.86 48.90 13.10
N SER A 84 -2.86 48.25 13.71
CA SER A 84 -1.98 48.87 14.71
C SER A 84 -1.26 50.10 14.14
N ALA A 85 -0.76 50.04 12.91
CA ALA A 85 -0.11 51.17 12.25
C ALA A 85 -1.10 52.29 11.92
N PHE A 86 -2.28 51.95 11.40
CA PHE A 86 -3.34 52.91 11.11
C PHE A 86 -3.78 53.65 12.38
N THR A 87 -4.08 52.92 13.45
CA THR A 87 -4.50 53.49 14.73
C THR A 87 -3.39 54.34 15.37
N ALA A 88 -2.12 53.94 15.23
CA ALA A 88 -0.98 54.71 15.76
C ALA A 88 -0.76 56.03 15.02
N LEU A 89 -0.97 56.06 13.70
CA LEU A 89 -0.65 57.20 12.84
C LEU A 89 -1.82 58.16 12.57
N LYS A 90 -3.06 57.66 12.60
CA LYS A 90 -4.24 58.40 12.11
C LYS A 90 -5.37 58.56 13.13
N CYS A 91 -5.31 57.88 14.28
CA CYS A 91 -6.39 57.91 15.27
C CYS A 91 -5.98 58.59 16.58
N SER A 92 -6.99 58.90 17.41
CA SER A 92 -6.78 59.44 18.76
C SER A 92 -6.14 58.42 19.70
N ASP A 93 -5.54 58.91 20.79
CA ASP A 93 -4.89 58.06 21.81
C ASP A 93 -5.84 57.05 22.43
N ALA A 94 -7.11 57.44 22.63
CA ALA A 94 -8.15 56.56 23.15
C ALA A 94 -8.42 55.38 22.19
N VAL A 95 -8.54 55.64 20.89
CA VAL A 95 -8.77 54.60 19.87
C VAL A 95 -7.55 53.69 19.73
N TRP A 96 -6.35 54.28 19.68
CA TRP A 96 -5.11 53.50 19.63
C TRP A 96 -4.94 52.60 20.86
N SER A 97 -5.19 53.13 22.06
CA SER A 97 -5.07 52.38 23.32
C SER A 97 -6.13 51.27 23.41
N LEU A 98 -7.36 51.54 23.01
CA LEU A 98 -8.42 50.53 23.00
C LEU A 98 -8.07 49.35 22.08
N TYR A 99 -7.59 49.64 20.87
CA TYR A 99 -7.23 48.58 19.94
C TYR A 99 -5.98 47.82 20.38
N ASN A 100 -4.86 48.53 20.58
CA ASN A 100 -3.56 47.91 20.81
C ASN A 100 -3.40 47.38 22.25
N GLY A 101 -4.13 47.96 23.22
CA GLY A 101 -4.12 47.53 24.61
C GLY A 101 -5.25 46.55 24.97
N GLY A 102 -6.25 46.36 24.11
CA GLY A 102 -7.41 45.51 24.40
C GLY A 102 -7.80 44.61 23.22
N ILE A 103 -8.36 45.19 22.16
CA ILE A 103 -8.97 44.44 21.05
C ILE A 103 -7.97 43.46 20.41
N SER A 104 -6.73 43.90 20.16
CA SER A 104 -5.69 43.08 19.53
C SER A 104 -5.40 41.81 20.34
N TYR A 105 -5.31 41.92 21.67
CA TYR A 105 -5.12 40.77 22.55
C TYR A 105 -6.35 39.86 22.61
N ALA A 106 -7.56 40.45 22.61
CA ALA A 106 -8.80 39.67 22.55
C ALA A 106 -8.89 38.88 21.23
N LEU A 107 -8.50 39.47 20.10
CA LEU A 107 -8.44 38.80 18.81
C LEU A 107 -7.37 37.69 18.77
N MET A 108 -6.19 37.91 19.37
CA MET A 108 -5.19 36.85 19.53
C MET A 108 -5.73 35.70 20.38
N GLY A 109 -6.42 35.99 21.49
CA GLY A 109 -7.09 34.98 22.32
C GLY A 109 -8.15 34.20 21.54
N LEU A 110 -8.94 34.90 20.72
CA LEU A 110 -9.93 34.27 19.84
C LEU A 110 -9.27 33.36 18.78
N MET A 111 -8.16 33.79 18.18
CA MET A 111 -7.37 32.96 17.25
C MET A 111 -6.93 31.65 17.91
N PHE A 112 -6.43 31.70 19.15
CA PHE A 112 -6.07 30.50 19.91
C PHE A 112 -7.29 29.62 20.22
N ALA A 113 -8.42 30.20 20.62
CA ALA A 113 -9.63 29.45 20.94
C ALA A 113 -10.19 28.73 19.69
N VAL A 114 -10.24 29.42 18.55
CA VAL A 114 -10.68 28.85 17.27
C VAL A 114 -9.74 27.74 16.82
N GLU A 115 -8.42 27.97 16.88
CA GLU A 115 -7.42 26.94 16.53
C GLU A 115 -7.56 25.73 17.45
N TYR A 116 -7.75 25.92 18.76
CA TYR A 116 -7.91 24.83 19.72
C TYR A 116 -9.13 23.97 19.41
N ILE A 117 -10.27 24.59 19.07
CA ILE A 117 -11.49 23.88 18.66
C ILE A 117 -11.25 23.10 17.36
N ILE A 118 -10.62 23.73 16.36
CA ILE A 118 -10.28 23.07 15.09
C ILE A 118 -9.34 21.88 15.34
N ARG A 119 -8.32 22.05 16.18
CA ARG A 119 -7.37 20.99 16.53
C ARG A 119 -8.04 19.80 17.19
N ILE A 120 -8.99 20.01 18.10
CA ILE A 120 -9.77 18.92 18.69
C ILE A 120 -10.50 18.13 17.59
N GLN A 121 -11.11 18.83 16.62
CA GLN A 121 -11.80 18.18 15.51
C GLN A 121 -10.84 17.44 14.57
N VAL A 122 -9.69 18.03 14.26
CA VAL A 122 -8.66 17.42 13.40
C VAL A 122 -8.06 16.19 14.07
N ASN A 123 -7.72 16.25 15.36
CA ASN A 123 -7.19 15.11 16.12
C ASN A 123 -8.19 13.96 16.21
N LYS A 124 -9.49 14.26 16.40
CA LYS A 124 -10.55 13.23 16.39
C LYS A 124 -10.67 12.52 15.05
N LYS A 125 -10.31 13.18 13.95
CA LYS A 125 -10.33 12.60 12.60
C LYS A 125 -9.06 11.85 12.23
N MET A 126 -7.98 11.95 13.04
CA MET A 126 -6.77 11.18 12.77
C MET A 126 -6.96 9.72 13.20
N PRO A 127 -6.59 8.74 12.36
CA PRO A 127 -6.65 7.33 12.70
C PRO A 127 -5.93 7.03 14.02
N SER A 128 -6.50 6.20 14.89
CA SER A 128 -5.73 5.57 15.96
C SER A 128 -4.91 4.42 15.36
N GLU A 129 -3.62 4.35 15.69
CA GLU A 129 -2.69 3.38 15.11
C GLU A 129 -2.17 2.45 16.20
N TYR A 130 -2.49 1.16 16.09
CA TYR A 130 -2.00 0.11 16.97
C TYR A 130 -1.50 -1.04 16.12
N SER A 131 -0.23 -0.97 15.72
CA SER A 131 0.41 -2.01 14.92
C SER A 131 0.50 -3.33 15.69
N ILE A 132 0.75 -4.42 14.96
CA ILE A 132 0.90 -5.77 15.55
C ILE A 132 1.95 -5.79 16.66
N THR A 133 3.00 -4.97 16.59
CA THR A 133 4.03 -4.95 17.65
C THR A 133 3.76 -3.96 18.79
N LYS A 134 2.84 -3.01 18.62
CA LYS A 134 2.62 -1.89 19.55
C LYS A 134 1.26 -1.91 20.23
N PHE A 135 0.35 -2.81 19.85
CA PHE A 135 -0.92 -2.92 20.54
C PHE A 135 -0.74 -3.38 21.99
N LYS A 136 -1.70 -3.02 22.84
CA LYS A 136 -1.86 -3.48 24.22
C LYS A 136 -3.26 -4.05 24.38
N ASN A 137 -3.50 -4.77 25.47
CA ASN A 137 -4.84 -5.33 25.75
C ASN A 137 -5.97 -4.27 25.74
N ASN A 138 -5.67 -3.01 26.04
CA ASN A 138 -6.61 -1.89 26.08
C ASN A 138 -6.49 -0.93 24.89
N SER A 139 -5.78 -1.32 23.82
CA SER A 139 -5.69 -0.50 22.60
C SER A 139 -7.06 -0.26 21.96
N ARG A 140 -7.99 -1.20 22.12
CA ARG A 140 -9.38 -1.10 21.65
C ARG A 140 -10.33 -1.59 22.73
N LYS A 141 -11.60 -1.18 22.64
CA LYS A 141 -12.66 -1.71 23.50
C LYS A 141 -12.92 -3.18 23.17
N ASP A 142 -13.36 -3.94 24.15
CA ASP A 142 -13.62 -5.38 24.01
C ASP A 142 -14.59 -5.71 22.88
N ASP A 143 -15.62 -4.88 22.69
CA ASP A 143 -16.65 -5.00 21.66
C ASP A 143 -16.24 -4.44 20.29
N TYR A 144 -15.01 -3.94 20.14
CA TYR A 144 -14.53 -3.39 18.88
C TYR A 144 -14.43 -4.50 17.82
N VAL A 145 -15.17 -4.37 16.72
CA VAL A 145 -15.18 -5.35 15.63
C VAL A 145 -13.87 -5.28 14.84
N LEU A 146 -13.13 -6.39 14.80
CA LEU A 146 -11.92 -6.54 14.00
C LEU A 146 -12.20 -7.26 12.68
N CYS A 147 -13.07 -8.25 12.73
CA CYS A 147 -13.31 -9.15 11.61
C CYS A 147 -14.81 -9.45 11.51
N TYR A 148 -15.31 -9.63 10.29
CA TYR A 148 -16.70 -10.01 10.04
C TYR A 148 -16.77 -11.15 9.02
N GLU A 149 -17.85 -11.92 9.07
CA GLU A 149 -18.09 -13.03 8.15
C GLU A 149 -19.17 -12.65 7.12
N ASN A 150 -19.02 -13.14 5.88
CA ASN A 150 -19.90 -12.83 4.75
C ASN A 150 -20.06 -11.31 4.54
N THR A 151 -21.24 -10.76 4.82
CA THR A 151 -21.54 -9.33 4.74
C THR A 151 -21.47 -8.69 6.12
N TRP A 152 -21.25 -7.38 6.18
CA TRP A 152 -21.35 -6.63 7.43
C TRP A 152 -22.73 -6.73 8.07
N SER A 153 -23.80 -6.65 7.27
CA SER A 153 -25.20 -6.71 7.71
C SER A 153 -25.58 -8.04 8.37
N SER A 154 -24.82 -9.11 8.15
CA SER A 154 -25.02 -10.42 8.78
C SER A 154 -24.80 -10.40 10.30
N LYS A 155 -24.08 -9.41 10.82
CA LYS A 155 -23.72 -9.25 12.24
C LYS A 155 -22.94 -10.42 12.85
N ASN A 156 -22.33 -11.27 12.03
CA ASN A 156 -21.39 -12.28 12.49
C ASN A 156 -19.99 -11.66 12.57
N TYR A 157 -19.60 -11.28 13.79
CA TYR A 157 -18.39 -10.51 14.07
C TYR A 157 -17.44 -11.24 15.00
N LYS A 158 -16.15 -10.96 14.83
CA LYS A 158 -15.10 -11.23 15.81
C LYS A 158 -14.57 -9.90 16.34
N THR A 159 -14.56 -9.80 17.65
CA THR A 159 -14.26 -8.60 18.42
C THR A 159 -12.80 -8.57 18.89
N TRP A 160 -12.41 -7.46 19.51
CA TRP A 160 -11.12 -7.32 20.16
C TRP A 160 -10.92 -8.35 21.28
N LEU A 161 -11.96 -8.60 22.09
CA LEU A 161 -11.91 -9.61 23.13
C LEU A 161 -11.75 -11.02 22.55
N ASP A 162 -12.44 -11.33 21.45
CA ASP A 162 -12.26 -12.60 20.74
C ASP A 162 -10.82 -12.77 20.25
N PHE A 163 -10.18 -11.69 19.78
CA PHE A 163 -8.80 -11.71 19.30
C PHE A 163 -7.82 -11.96 20.43
N LEU A 164 -7.99 -11.28 21.57
CA LEU A 164 -7.18 -11.50 22.76
C LEU A 164 -7.32 -12.95 23.26
N THR A 165 -8.55 -13.46 23.27
CA THR A 165 -8.88 -14.83 23.70
C THR A 165 -8.27 -15.88 22.77
N ALA A 166 -8.47 -15.75 21.47
CA ALA A 166 -7.90 -16.67 20.48
C ALA A 166 -6.37 -16.64 20.49
N SER A 167 -5.76 -15.45 20.58
CA SER A 167 -4.31 -15.33 20.71
C SER A 167 -3.79 -15.97 22.01
N ALA A 168 -4.52 -15.85 23.12
CA ALA A 168 -4.17 -16.50 24.38
C ALA A 168 -4.21 -18.03 24.28
N LYS A 169 -5.24 -18.60 23.62
CA LYS A 169 -5.32 -20.04 23.34
C LYS A 169 -4.12 -20.54 22.53
N VAL A 170 -3.75 -19.82 21.46
CA VAL A 170 -2.58 -20.18 20.65
C VAL A 170 -1.28 -20.04 21.45
N ARG A 171 -1.11 -18.98 22.24
CA ARG A 171 0.07 -18.83 23.13
C ARG A 171 0.18 -19.98 24.12
N ALA A 172 -0.92 -20.40 24.73
CA ALA A 172 -0.95 -21.55 25.64
C ALA A 172 -0.51 -22.83 24.92
N PHE A 173 -1.06 -23.08 23.72
CA PHE A 173 -0.66 -24.22 22.88
C PHE A 173 0.84 -24.23 22.54
N LEU A 174 1.40 -23.06 22.21
CA LEU A 174 2.82 -22.89 21.85
C LEU A 174 3.78 -22.98 23.06
N SER A 175 3.28 -22.72 24.26
CA SER A 175 4.07 -22.70 25.51
C SER A 175 4.07 -24.03 26.26
N ASP A 176 3.33 -25.02 25.76
CA ASP A 176 3.36 -26.40 26.26
C ASP A 176 4.79 -26.95 26.22
N SER A 177 5.19 -27.67 27.28
CA SER A 177 6.55 -28.18 27.47
C SER A 177 7.03 -29.11 26.36
N SER A 178 6.12 -29.77 25.64
CA SER A 178 6.47 -30.59 24.47
C SER A 178 6.86 -29.78 23.23
N ARG A 179 6.55 -28.47 23.21
CA ARG A 179 6.69 -27.58 22.04
C ARG A 179 7.43 -26.28 22.33
N SER A 180 7.71 -25.98 23.60
CA SER A 180 8.36 -24.74 24.03
C SER A 180 9.71 -24.50 23.34
N ASP A 181 10.45 -25.58 23.06
CA ASP A 181 11.77 -25.54 22.43
C ASP A 181 11.72 -25.39 20.90
N CYS A 182 10.55 -25.62 20.27
CA CYS A 182 10.39 -25.42 18.84
C CYS A 182 10.39 -23.92 18.52
N LYS A 183 11.41 -23.48 17.75
CA LYS A 183 11.62 -22.07 17.39
C LYS A 183 11.02 -21.68 16.05
N GLU A 184 10.80 -22.62 15.13
CA GLU A 184 10.39 -22.36 13.75
C GLU A 184 9.03 -22.98 13.46
N TRP A 185 8.13 -22.15 12.93
CA TRP A 185 6.75 -22.54 12.65
C TRP A 185 6.36 -22.12 11.25
N ILE A 186 5.99 -23.10 10.42
CA ILE A 186 5.25 -22.88 9.19
C ILE A 186 3.83 -22.45 9.56
N LEU A 187 3.38 -21.34 8.99
CA LEU A 187 2.02 -20.85 9.12
C LEU A 187 1.40 -20.74 7.72
N HIS A 188 0.39 -21.55 7.45
CA HIS A 188 -0.41 -21.46 6.24
C HIS A 188 -1.91 -21.52 6.54
N CYS A 189 -2.64 -20.43 6.34
CA CYS A 189 -4.09 -20.39 6.54
C CYS A 189 -4.82 -19.82 5.32
N GLU A 190 -6.06 -20.22 5.10
CA GLU A 190 -6.95 -19.53 4.16
C GLU A 190 -7.88 -18.52 4.87
N ASP A 191 -8.13 -18.73 6.16
CA ASP A 191 -8.90 -17.85 7.03
C ASP A 191 -8.02 -16.74 7.63
N TYR A 192 -8.40 -15.48 7.39
CA TYR A 192 -7.65 -14.30 7.83
C TYR A 192 -7.73 -14.11 9.34
N TRP A 193 -8.82 -14.54 9.97
CA TRP A 193 -8.98 -14.49 11.42
C TRP A 193 -7.98 -15.44 12.09
N TYR A 194 -7.95 -16.70 11.64
CA TYR A 194 -7.01 -17.69 12.15
C TYR A 194 -5.56 -17.31 11.87
N PHE A 195 -5.28 -16.75 10.70
CA PHE A 195 -3.95 -16.21 10.38
C PHE A 195 -3.56 -15.10 11.36
N LEU A 196 -4.40 -14.08 11.56
CA LEU A 196 -4.10 -12.94 12.41
C LEU A 196 -3.82 -13.36 13.87
N CYS A 197 -4.69 -14.19 14.45
CA CYS A 197 -4.53 -14.65 15.84
C CYS A 197 -3.27 -15.49 16.00
N THR A 198 -3.03 -16.43 15.08
CA THR A 198 -1.89 -17.34 15.15
C THR A 198 -0.57 -16.61 14.88
N PHE A 199 -0.52 -15.77 13.85
CA PHE A 199 0.64 -14.96 13.53
C PHE A 199 1.05 -14.06 14.70
N THR A 200 0.07 -13.39 15.32
CA THR A 200 0.35 -12.54 16.50
C THR A 200 0.87 -13.37 17.67
N ALA A 201 0.24 -14.51 17.97
CA ALA A 201 0.67 -15.37 19.07
C ALA A 201 2.09 -15.94 18.87
N LEU A 202 2.43 -16.33 17.64
CA LEU A 202 3.80 -16.78 17.29
C LEU A 202 4.83 -15.68 17.59
N LEU A 203 4.56 -14.44 17.19
CA LEU A 203 5.44 -13.31 17.46
C LEU A 203 5.54 -13.00 18.97
N GLN A 204 4.42 -13.05 19.70
CA GLN A 204 4.39 -12.87 21.16
C GLN A 204 5.18 -13.94 21.92
N CYS A 205 5.25 -15.15 21.37
CA CYS A 205 6.05 -16.25 21.89
C CYS A 205 7.50 -16.25 21.36
N GLY A 206 7.93 -15.22 20.60
CA GLY A 206 9.28 -15.10 20.06
C GLY A 206 9.64 -16.18 19.03
N LYS A 207 8.65 -16.73 18.33
CA LYS A 207 8.84 -17.77 17.32
C LYS A 207 9.20 -17.17 15.96
N ARG A 208 10.01 -17.88 15.17
CA ARG A 208 10.30 -17.58 13.76
C ARG A 208 9.16 -18.09 12.90
N VAL A 209 8.61 -17.23 12.04
CA VAL A 209 7.41 -17.53 11.25
C VAL A 209 7.78 -17.77 9.80
N LEU A 210 7.39 -18.92 9.26
CA LEU A 210 7.64 -19.34 7.88
C LEU A 210 6.31 -19.30 7.11
N LEU A 211 6.13 -18.31 6.24
CA LEU A 211 4.92 -18.13 5.43
C LEU A 211 5.10 -18.81 4.07
N THR A 212 4.18 -19.70 3.72
CA THR A 212 4.24 -20.54 2.51
C THR A 212 3.16 -20.17 1.50
N GLN A 213 3.45 -20.31 0.20
CA GLN A 213 2.49 -19.99 -0.87
C GLN A 213 1.44 -21.08 -1.11
N ASN A 214 1.74 -22.31 -0.70
CA ASN A 214 0.83 -23.45 -0.80
C ASN A 214 1.23 -24.51 0.22
N ILE A 215 0.39 -25.52 0.35
CA ILE A 215 0.55 -26.66 1.26
C ILE A 215 0.80 -27.98 0.53
N THR A 216 1.21 -27.93 -0.74
CA THR A 216 1.48 -29.16 -1.49
C THR A 216 2.57 -29.98 -0.78
N PRO A 217 2.43 -31.32 -0.67
CA PRO A 217 3.35 -32.12 0.15
C PRO A 217 4.82 -31.94 -0.23
N SER A 218 5.14 -31.83 -1.53
CA SER A 218 6.50 -31.58 -2.02
C SER A 218 7.04 -30.23 -1.56
N PHE A 219 6.23 -29.17 -1.65
CA PHE A 219 6.62 -27.82 -1.24
C PHE A 219 6.84 -27.73 0.26
N ILE A 220 5.94 -28.30 1.06
CA ILE A 220 6.07 -28.33 2.52
C ILE A 220 7.28 -29.16 2.95
N LYS A 221 7.56 -30.30 2.30
CA LYS A 221 8.72 -31.14 2.60
C LYS A 221 10.05 -30.42 2.40
N GLU A 222 10.15 -29.48 1.46
CA GLU A 222 11.36 -28.68 1.25
C GLU A 222 11.61 -27.65 2.37
N ILE A 223 10.56 -27.23 3.08
CA ILE A 223 10.63 -26.19 4.12
C ILE A 223 10.61 -26.81 5.53
N LYS A 224 9.90 -27.91 5.72
CA LYS A 224 9.72 -28.61 7.00
C LYS A 224 10.94 -29.47 7.34
N ALA A 225 12.03 -28.80 7.71
CA ALA A 225 13.23 -29.44 8.27
C ALA A 225 12.95 -30.01 9.68
N PRO A 226 13.80 -30.92 10.21
CA PRO A 226 13.68 -31.40 11.59
C PRO A 226 13.64 -30.23 12.60
N GLY A 227 12.63 -30.22 13.46
CA GLY A 227 12.41 -29.15 14.44
C GLY A 227 11.53 -27.99 13.98
N VAL A 228 11.06 -28.02 12.73
CA VAL A 228 10.07 -27.06 12.18
C VAL A 228 8.67 -27.65 12.32
N GLU A 229 7.79 -26.95 13.02
CA GLU A 229 6.39 -27.34 13.16
C GLU A 229 5.49 -26.63 12.15
N PHE A 230 4.28 -27.16 11.95
CA PHE A 230 3.37 -26.67 10.92
C PHE A 230 1.97 -26.41 11.48
N LEU A 231 1.47 -25.19 11.34
CA LEU A 231 0.12 -24.75 11.69
C LEU A 231 -0.67 -24.40 10.44
N THR A 232 -1.87 -24.94 10.32
CA THR A 232 -2.81 -24.61 9.24
C THR A 232 -4.27 -24.76 9.66
N ASP A 233 -5.17 -24.10 8.94
CA ASP A 233 -6.61 -24.33 9.01
C ASP A 233 -7.11 -25.28 7.91
N GLN A 234 -6.21 -25.78 7.06
CA GLN A 234 -6.48 -26.76 6.01
C GLN A 234 -6.14 -28.18 6.46
N THR A 235 -6.57 -29.18 5.71
CA THR A 235 -6.13 -30.56 5.93
C THR A 235 -4.74 -30.77 5.33
N ALA A 236 -3.73 -30.97 6.18
CA ALA A 236 -2.37 -31.28 5.74
C ALA A 236 -1.67 -32.26 6.69
N GLU A 237 -0.86 -33.16 6.13
CA GLU A 237 -0.16 -34.19 6.90
C GLU A 237 0.87 -33.58 7.86
N GLY A 238 0.86 -34.06 9.11
CA GLY A 238 1.78 -33.61 10.16
C GLY A 238 1.60 -32.15 10.57
N ALA A 239 0.44 -31.54 10.28
CA ALA A 239 0.12 -30.18 10.68
C ALA A 239 -0.81 -30.15 11.89
N PHE A 240 -0.64 -29.15 12.75
CA PHE A 240 -1.57 -28.84 13.82
C PHE A 240 -2.72 -27.99 13.29
N SER A 241 -3.96 -28.41 13.61
CA SER A 241 -5.18 -27.71 13.22
C SER A 241 -5.37 -26.45 14.06
N ILE A 242 -5.32 -25.28 13.42
CA ILE A 242 -5.53 -23.98 14.07
C ILE A 242 -6.98 -23.84 14.55
N SER A 243 -7.96 -24.33 13.78
CA SER A 243 -9.37 -24.30 14.19
C SER A 243 -9.55 -25.07 15.50
N ASN A 244 -8.95 -26.25 15.64
CA ASN A 244 -9.06 -27.04 16.87
C ASN A 244 -8.40 -26.30 18.05
N ILE A 245 -7.24 -25.68 17.83
CA ILE A 245 -6.55 -24.90 18.87
C ILE A 245 -7.42 -23.72 19.34
N ILE A 246 -8.06 -23.00 18.43
CA ILE A 246 -8.82 -21.78 18.79
C ILE A 246 -10.23 -22.12 19.29
N GLU A 247 -10.89 -23.10 18.70
CA GLU A 247 -12.31 -23.41 18.96
C GLU A 247 -12.47 -24.42 20.09
N ASP A 248 -11.66 -25.47 20.13
CA ASP A 248 -11.85 -26.60 21.05
C ASP A 248 -11.05 -26.48 22.35
N SER A 249 -10.00 -25.66 22.39
CA SER A 249 -9.21 -25.48 23.61
C SER A 249 -10.02 -24.80 24.73
N LEU A 250 -9.69 -25.15 25.97
CA LEU A 250 -10.25 -24.53 27.17
C LEU A 250 -10.15 -23.00 27.12
N LEU A 251 -11.15 -22.33 27.70
CA LEU A 251 -11.15 -20.88 27.83
C LEU A 251 -10.00 -20.46 28.77
N PRO A 252 -9.07 -19.59 28.30
CA PRO A 252 -8.04 -19.04 29.17
C PRO A 252 -8.64 -18.18 30.27
N SER A 253 -7.95 -18.06 31.39
CA SER A 253 -8.32 -17.13 32.45
C SER A 253 -8.28 -15.67 31.97
N GLU A 254 -9.04 -14.78 32.61
CA GLU A 254 -9.03 -13.35 32.30
C GLU A 254 -7.60 -12.76 32.31
N LYS A 255 -6.77 -13.21 33.25
CA LYS A 255 -5.36 -12.80 33.34
C LYS A 255 -4.58 -13.21 32.07
N GLU A 256 -4.77 -14.42 31.56
CA GLU A 256 -4.11 -14.92 30.35
C GLU A 256 -4.60 -14.20 29.09
N ILE A 257 -5.91 -13.91 29.00
CA ILE A 257 -6.51 -13.13 27.91
C ILE A 257 -5.91 -11.72 27.88
N ARG A 258 -5.81 -11.06 29.04
CA ARG A 258 -5.28 -9.69 29.16
C ARG A 258 -3.76 -9.61 29.13
N THR A 259 -3.07 -10.74 29.20
CA THR A 259 -1.62 -10.78 29.02
C THR A 259 -1.30 -10.50 27.55
N SER A 260 -0.58 -9.41 27.30
CA SER A 260 -0.15 -9.00 25.96
C SER A 260 1.38 -8.94 25.99
N PRO A 261 2.07 -10.06 25.72
CA PRO A 261 3.53 -10.08 25.66
C PRO A 261 4.01 -9.08 24.62
N ALA A 262 5.07 -8.34 24.95
CA ALA A 262 5.67 -7.38 24.04
C ALA A 262 6.31 -8.10 22.84
N ILE A 263 6.08 -7.56 21.65
CA ILE A 263 6.77 -8.01 20.43
C ILE A 263 7.84 -6.98 20.10
N ASP A 264 9.09 -7.41 20.13
CA ASP A 264 10.23 -6.58 19.70
C ASP A 264 10.33 -6.64 18.17
N ALA A 265 9.85 -5.59 17.50
CA ALA A 265 9.77 -5.51 16.04
C ALA A 265 11.12 -5.80 15.35
N ASP A 266 12.23 -5.35 15.94
CA ASP A 266 13.58 -5.47 15.39
C ASP A 266 14.19 -6.87 15.55
N LYS A 267 13.59 -7.72 16.40
CA LYS A 267 14.01 -9.10 16.65
C LYS A 267 13.11 -10.16 16.01
N THR A 268 11.97 -9.76 15.44
CA THR A 268 11.11 -10.70 14.72
C THR A 268 11.82 -11.25 13.48
N GLU A 269 11.55 -12.51 13.12
CA GLU A 269 12.06 -13.14 11.90
C GLU A 269 10.93 -13.83 11.14
N ILE A 270 10.58 -13.25 9.99
CA ILE A 270 9.45 -13.67 9.16
C ILE A 270 10.00 -14.04 7.78
N PHE A 271 9.91 -15.32 7.43
CA PHE A 271 10.39 -15.88 6.18
C PHE A 271 9.20 -15.98 5.22
N MET A 272 9.17 -15.11 4.21
CA MET A 272 8.17 -15.19 3.14
C MET A 272 8.71 -16.00 1.98
N TYR A 273 8.26 -17.25 1.86
CA TYR A 273 8.66 -18.09 0.75
C TYR A 273 7.96 -17.65 -0.54
N THR A 274 8.71 -17.62 -1.62
CA THR A 274 8.22 -17.35 -2.98
C THR A 274 8.41 -18.59 -3.84
N SER A 275 7.55 -18.78 -4.85
CA SER A 275 7.74 -19.76 -5.91
C SER A 275 8.91 -19.31 -6.79
N GLY A 276 10.14 -19.63 -6.35
CA GLY A 276 11.35 -19.26 -7.05
C GLY A 276 11.35 -19.79 -8.49
N SER A 277 11.87 -19.01 -9.44
CA SER A 277 12.05 -19.41 -10.85
C SER A 277 12.97 -20.62 -11.07
N THR A 278 13.69 -21.04 -10.02
CA THR A 278 14.67 -22.13 -10.02
C THR A 278 14.14 -23.45 -9.44
N GLY A 279 12.82 -23.56 -9.20
CA GLY A 279 12.18 -24.78 -8.66
C GLY A 279 12.25 -24.93 -7.14
N LYS A 280 13.34 -24.49 -6.48
CA LYS A 280 13.45 -24.47 -5.00
C LYS A 280 12.83 -23.21 -4.39
N PRO A 281 12.03 -23.30 -3.30
CA PRO A 281 11.49 -22.16 -2.57
C PRO A 281 12.60 -21.26 -2.04
N LYS A 282 12.51 -19.96 -2.30
CA LYS A 282 13.40 -18.96 -1.72
C LYS A 282 12.62 -18.08 -0.75
N ALA A 283 13.16 -17.89 0.45
CA ALA A 283 12.59 -17.02 1.45
C ALA A 283 13.18 -15.61 1.37
N VAL A 284 12.30 -14.61 1.39
CA VAL A 284 12.66 -13.24 1.72
C VAL A 284 12.45 -13.05 3.21
N VAL A 285 13.52 -12.76 3.94
CA VAL A 285 13.46 -12.61 5.40
C VAL A 285 13.18 -11.16 5.76
N GLN A 286 12.10 -10.92 6.48
CA GLN A 286 11.70 -9.60 6.97
C GLN A 286 11.42 -9.61 8.47
N ARG A 287 11.37 -8.42 9.05
CA ARG A 287 10.93 -8.20 10.43
C ARG A 287 9.70 -7.29 10.39
N MET A 288 8.98 -7.25 11.50
CA MET A 288 7.84 -6.36 11.66
C MET A 288 8.26 -4.88 11.53
N THR A 289 9.49 -4.51 11.87
CA THR A 289 9.99 -3.14 11.67
C THR A 289 9.86 -2.70 10.22
N GLU A 290 10.31 -3.53 9.27
CA GLU A 290 10.21 -3.20 7.84
C GLU A 290 8.75 -3.07 7.38
N PHE A 291 7.87 -4.00 7.77
CA PHE A 291 6.44 -3.93 7.45
C PHE A 291 5.75 -2.69 8.03
N GLU A 292 6.05 -2.33 9.28
CA GLU A 292 5.45 -1.18 9.94
C GLU A 292 5.96 0.15 9.36
N LEU A 293 7.22 0.24 8.93
CA LEU A 293 7.76 1.43 8.27
C LEU A 293 7.12 1.66 6.90
N ASP A 294 6.84 0.60 6.14
CA ASP A 294 6.09 0.70 4.89
C ASP A 294 4.63 1.09 5.11
N ASN A 295 3.98 0.50 6.12
CA ASN A 295 2.61 0.87 6.49
C ASN A 295 2.48 2.37 6.79
N LYS A 296 3.47 2.99 7.43
CA LYS A 296 3.44 4.44 7.72
C LYS A 296 3.26 5.27 6.45
N PHE A 297 3.89 4.88 5.34
CA PHE A 297 3.71 5.60 4.08
C PHE A 297 2.26 5.49 3.59
N ILE A 298 1.72 4.27 3.51
CA ILE A 298 0.34 4.02 3.07
C ILE A 298 -0.67 4.75 3.97
N ILE A 299 -0.49 4.69 5.28
CA ILE A 299 -1.33 5.38 6.27
C ILE A 299 -1.29 6.90 6.04
N SER A 300 -0.11 7.48 5.76
CA SER A 300 0.04 8.93 5.57
C SER A 300 -0.70 9.48 4.33
N LYS A 301 -0.97 8.63 3.34
CA LYS A 301 -1.66 8.98 2.09
C LYS A 301 -3.13 8.55 2.11
N TRP A 302 -3.42 7.32 2.56
CA TRP A 302 -4.74 6.68 2.43
C TRP A 302 -5.32 6.13 3.74
N GLY A 303 -4.72 6.40 4.90
CA GLY A 303 -5.20 5.87 6.19
C GLY A 303 -6.67 6.21 6.50
N ASN A 304 -7.12 7.41 6.12
CA ASN A 304 -8.54 7.80 6.27
C ASN A 304 -9.48 6.97 5.37
N GLU A 305 -9.01 6.54 4.20
CA GLU A 305 -9.82 5.73 3.29
C GLU A 305 -10.05 4.33 3.86
N PHE A 306 -9.04 3.77 4.56
CA PHE A 306 -9.15 2.53 5.32
C PHE A 306 -10.07 2.67 6.53
N CYS A 307 -9.94 3.73 7.33
CA CYS A 307 -10.75 3.90 8.56
C CYS A 307 -12.24 4.17 8.30
N SER A 308 -12.60 4.60 7.08
CA SER A 308 -13.98 4.92 6.70
C SER A 308 -14.71 3.77 6.01
N ARG A 309 -14.06 2.60 5.86
CA ARG A 309 -14.57 1.47 5.08
C ARG A 309 -14.38 0.15 5.79
N LYS A 310 -15.04 -0.89 5.28
CA LYS A 310 -14.75 -2.29 5.63
C LYS A 310 -13.85 -2.89 4.56
N LEU A 311 -12.94 -3.78 4.93
CA LEU A 311 -12.00 -4.37 4.00
C LEU A 311 -12.50 -5.71 3.47
N VAL A 312 -12.40 -5.88 2.15
CA VAL A 312 -12.48 -7.17 1.45
C VAL A 312 -11.24 -7.34 0.58
N THR A 313 -10.79 -8.59 0.44
CA THR A 313 -9.58 -8.92 -0.32
C THR A 313 -9.83 -10.12 -1.20
N THR A 314 -9.18 -10.15 -2.36
CA THR A 314 -9.11 -11.31 -3.27
C THR A 314 -7.71 -11.92 -3.27
N VAL A 315 -6.79 -11.41 -2.43
CA VAL A 315 -5.37 -11.70 -2.47
C VAL A 315 -4.93 -12.33 -1.17
N SER A 316 -4.42 -13.56 -1.24
CA SER A 316 -3.93 -14.31 -0.08
C SER A 316 -2.91 -13.52 0.77
N GLN A 317 -3.07 -13.63 2.08
CA GLN A 317 -2.19 -13.09 3.11
C GLN A 317 -0.78 -13.71 3.17
N HIS A 318 -0.52 -14.77 2.39
CA HIS A 318 0.83 -15.34 2.24
C HIS A 318 1.66 -14.60 1.19
N HIS A 319 1.04 -13.73 0.38
CA HIS A 319 1.75 -12.79 -0.48
C HIS A 319 2.03 -11.50 0.27
N ILE A 320 3.17 -10.85 -0.02
CA ILE A 320 3.52 -9.57 0.62
C ILE A 320 2.40 -8.52 0.49
N TYR A 321 1.77 -8.43 -0.68
CA TYR A 321 0.68 -7.49 -0.94
C TYR A 321 -0.55 -7.82 -0.08
N GLY A 322 -0.96 -9.09 -0.03
CA GLY A 322 -2.09 -9.52 0.80
C GLY A 322 -1.80 -9.45 2.30
N PHE A 323 -0.57 -9.71 2.73
CA PHE A 323 -0.15 -9.53 4.13
C PHE A 323 -0.23 -8.07 4.55
N LEU A 324 0.37 -7.16 3.79
CA LEU A 324 0.39 -5.73 4.11
C LEU A 324 -1.02 -5.14 4.08
N PHE A 325 -1.75 -5.31 2.98
CA PHE A 325 -3.03 -4.66 2.77
C PHE A 325 -4.21 -5.41 3.40
N GLY A 326 -4.12 -6.72 3.58
CA GLY A 326 -5.19 -7.55 4.13
C GLY A 326 -5.07 -7.88 5.61
N ILE A 327 -3.88 -7.77 6.22
CA ILE A 327 -3.65 -8.08 7.64
C ILE A 327 -3.01 -6.90 8.38
N SER A 328 -1.81 -6.50 7.98
CA SER A 328 -0.97 -5.58 8.75
C SER A 328 -1.55 -4.16 8.85
N LEU A 329 -1.96 -3.58 7.71
CA LEU A 329 -2.62 -2.27 7.63
C LEU A 329 -3.98 -2.24 8.33
N PRO A 330 -4.95 -3.14 8.02
CA PRO A 330 -6.26 -3.10 8.66
C PRO A 330 -6.17 -3.35 10.16
N PHE A 331 -5.28 -4.24 10.63
CA PHE A 331 -5.03 -4.39 12.07
C PHE A 331 -4.47 -3.10 12.69
N THR A 332 -3.53 -2.44 12.04
CA THR A 332 -2.93 -1.19 12.54
C THR A 332 -3.98 -0.09 12.68
N LEU A 333 -4.82 0.08 11.67
CA LEU A 333 -5.84 1.15 11.60
C LEU A 333 -7.16 0.79 12.29
N GLY A 334 -7.34 -0.47 12.69
CA GLY A 334 -8.61 -0.97 13.20
C GLY A 334 -9.71 -1.06 12.13
N THR A 335 -9.34 -1.19 10.86
CA THR A 335 -10.30 -1.40 9.76
C THR A 335 -10.86 -2.81 9.84
N PRO A 336 -12.19 -2.99 9.99
CA PRO A 336 -12.77 -4.33 10.01
C PRO A 336 -12.54 -5.04 8.68
N PHE A 337 -12.03 -6.27 8.70
CA PHE A 337 -11.78 -7.06 7.48
C PHE A 337 -12.68 -8.30 7.39
N ARG A 338 -13.01 -8.71 6.16
CA ARG A 338 -13.76 -9.95 5.93
C ARG A 338 -12.89 -11.16 6.25
N ARG A 339 -13.44 -12.11 6.99
CA ARG A 339 -12.76 -13.31 7.48
C ARG A 339 -12.15 -14.17 6.37
N LYS A 340 -12.87 -14.32 5.27
CA LYS A 340 -12.45 -15.07 4.09
C LYS A 340 -12.27 -14.12 2.92
N ARG A 341 -11.28 -14.41 2.06
CA ARG A 341 -11.12 -13.72 0.79
C ARG A 341 -12.31 -13.99 -0.13
N ILE A 342 -12.53 -13.09 -1.07
CA ILE A 342 -13.41 -13.32 -2.20
C ILE A 342 -12.69 -14.22 -3.20
N GLU A 343 -13.28 -15.36 -3.51
CA GLU A 343 -12.73 -16.32 -4.49
C GLU A 343 -13.47 -16.23 -5.82
N PHE A 344 -14.75 -15.88 -5.77
CA PHE A 344 -15.64 -15.80 -6.92
C PHE A 344 -16.16 -14.37 -7.09
N PRO A 345 -16.07 -13.76 -8.28
CA PRO A 345 -16.45 -12.36 -8.43
C PRO A 345 -17.95 -12.09 -8.19
N GLU A 346 -18.82 -13.10 -8.31
CA GLU A 346 -20.25 -13.03 -7.98
C GLU A 346 -20.50 -12.68 -6.51
N GLU A 347 -19.56 -13.00 -5.62
CA GLU A 347 -19.67 -12.64 -4.19
C GLU A 347 -19.74 -11.12 -3.99
N PHE A 348 -19.19 -10.31 -4.91
CA PHE A 348 -19.29 -8.85 -4.83
C PHE A 348 -20.74 -8.37 -4.90
N GLU A 349 -21.66 -9.08 -5.55
CA GLU A 349 -23.09 -8.70 -5.63
C GLU A 349 -23.75 -8.61 -4.25
N THR A 350 -23.24 -9.38 -3.28
CA THR A 350 -23.77 -9.41 -1.91
C THR A 350 -23.26 -8.26 -1.04
N LEU A 351 -22.22 -7.53 -1.46
CA LEU A 351 -21.52 -6.52 -0.65
C LEU A 351 -22.13 -5.11 -0.77
N ASN A 352 -23.44 -5.00 -0.60
CA ASN A 352 -24.21 -3.75 -0.81
C ASN A 352 -24.56 -2.98 0.48
N ASP A 353 -23.97 -3.36 1.61
CA ASP A 353 -24.31 -2.90 2.96
C ASP A 353 -23.32 -1.85 3.53
N GLY A 354 -22.55 -1.19 2.66
CA GLY A 354 -21.71 -0.04 3.00
C GLY A 354 -20.52 0.15 2.07
N PRO A 355 -19.63 1.11 2.39
CA PRO A 355 -18.45 1.37 1.58
C PRO A 355 -17.33 0.37 1.88
N TYR A 356 -16.68 -0.11 0.82
CA TYR A 356 -15.67 -1.17 0.89
C TYR A 356 -14.30 -0.73 0.37
N MET A 357 -13.26 -1.06 1.14
CA MET A 357 -11.87 -1.09 0.70
C MET A 357 -11.62 -2.45 0.04
N ILE A 358 -11.28 -2.45 -1.24
CA ILE A 358 -11.09 -3.66 -2.05
C ILE A 358 -9.61 -3.81 -2.39
N ILE A 359 -9.04 -4.93 -1.99
CA ILE A 359 -7.66 -5.32 -2.31
C ILE A 359 -7.72 -6.44 -3.34
N ALA A 360 -7.34 -6.17 -4.59
CA ALA A 360 -7.52 -7.12 -5.70
C ALA A 360 -6.34 -7.16 -6.68
N THR A 361 -6.17 -8.26 -7.42
CA THR A 361 -5.21 -8.29 -8.55
C THR A 361 -5.86 -7.80 -9.84
N PRO A 362 -5.09 -7.31 -10.83
CA PRO A 362 -5.65 -6.93 -12.13
C PRO A 362 -6.41 -8.06 -12.82
N ALA A 363 -5.95 -9.30 -12.65
CA ALA A 363 -6.62 -10.47 -13.22
C ALA A 363 -7.94 -10.81 -12.53
N PHE A 364 -8.03 -10.60 -11.21
CA PHE A 364 -9.30 -10.72 -10.51
C PHE A 364 -10.26 -9.62 -10.98
N LEU A 365 -9.79 -8.38 -11.07
CA LEU A 365 -10.59 -7.25 -11.57
C LEU A 365 -11.11 -7.52 -12.99
N LYS A 366 -10.27 -8.02 -13.91
CA LYS A 366 -10.68 -8.42 -15.28
C LYS A 366 -11.87 -9.39 -15.24
N ARG A 367 -11.76 -10.47 -14.46
CA ARG A 367 -12.86 -11.44 -14.32
C ARG A 367 -14.11 -10.83 -13.70
N THR A 368 -13.94 -9.88 -12.78
CA THR A 368 -15.05 -9.23 -12.07
C THR A 368 -15.86 -8.31 -12.97
N VAL A 369 -15.18 -7.49 -13.78
CA VAL A 369 -15.84 -6.51 -14.64
C VAL A 369 -16.42 -7.11 -15.92
N GLU A 370 -16.07 -8.37 -16.22
CA GLU A 370 -16.67 -9.18 -17.29
C GLU A 370 -18.03 -9.79 -16.88
N ILE A 371 -18.42 -9.74 -15.60
CA ILE A 371 -19.72 -10.25 -15.15
C ILE A 371 -20.85 -9.30 -15.56
N GLU A 372 -21.91 -9.85 -16.16
CA GLU A 372 -23.16 -9.14 -16.43
C GLU A 372 -23.98 -8.98 -15.14
N GLY A 373 -23.82 -7.86 -14.43
CA GLY A 373 -24.54 -7.62 -13.17
C GLY A 373 -24.29 -6.26 -12.54
N LYS A 374 -25.17 -5.83 -11.64
CA LYS A 374 -25.01 -4.59 -10.87
C LYS A 374 -24.18 -4.87 -9.63
N LEU A 375 -22.89 -4.58 -9.68
CA LEU A 375 -22.04 -4.60 -8.49
C LEU A 375 -22.36 -3.40 -7.57
N PRO A 376 -22.15 -3.50 -6.25
CA PRO A 376 -22.39 -2.40 -5.33
C PRO A 376 -21.37 -1.27 -5.58
N THR A 377 -21.85 -0.17 -6.17
CA THR A 377 -21.02 0.88 -6.77
C THR A 377 -20.72 2.08 -5.87
N SER A 378 -21.24 2.11 -4.63
CA SER A 378 -21.18 3.33 -3.81
C SER A 378 -20.03 3.30 -2.80
N GLY A 379 -19.06 4.18 -3.00
CA GLY A 379 -18.03 4.48 -2.01
C GLY A 379 -16.90 3.46 -1.92
N CYS A 380 -16.68 2.66 -2.97
CA CYS A 380 -15.54 1.76 -3.04
C CYS A 380 -14.19 2.52 -3.10
N PHE A 381 -13.14 1.89 -2.60
CA PHE A 381 -11.75 2.31 -2.83
C PHE A 381 -10.94 1.06 -3.16
N ILE A 382 -10.29 1.05 -4.34
CA ILE A 382 -9.67 -0.16 -4.88
C ILE A 382 -8.16 0.03 -4.97
N PHE A 383 -7.41 -0.81 -4.26
CA PHE A 383 -6.00 -1.03 -4.54
C PHE A 383 -5.82 -2.22 -5.46
N THR A 384 -4.85 -2.14 -6.38
CA THR A 384 -4.46 -3.28 -7.18
C THR A 384 -2.95 -3.42 -7.37
N SER A 385 -2.47 -4.67 -7.40
CA SER A 385 -1.04 -4.99 -7.53
C SER A 385 -0.83 -6.41 -8.05
N GLY A 386 0.43 -6.78 -8.31
CA GLY A 386 0.85 -8.14 -8.71
C GLY A 386 0.82 -8.43 -10.21
N GLY A 387 0.36 -7.50 -11.04
CA GLY A 387 0.34 -7.63 -12.50
C GLY A 387 0.13 -6.30 -13.20
N VAL A 388 0.07 -6.34 -14.54
CA VAL A 388 -0.23 -5.15 -15.36
C VAL A 388 -1.75 -4.97 -15.41
N LEU A 389 -2.23 -3.80 -14.99
CA LEU A 389 -3.60 -3.37 -15.25
C LEU A 389 -3.68 -2.78 -16.66
N THR A 390 -4.51 -3.38 -17.52
CA THR A 390 -4.75 -2.83 -18.86
C THR A 390 -5.70 -1.63 -18.79
N PRO A 391 -5.60 -0.66 -19.72
CA PRO A 391 -6.52 0.48 -19.76
C PRO A 391 -7.99 0.07 -19.82
N ASP A 392 -8.32 -0.97 -20.60
CA ASP A 392 -9.69 -1.48 -20.71
C ASP A 392 -10.25 -1.98 -19.37
N VAL A 393 -9.44 -2.74 -18.62
CA VAL A 393 -9.86 -3.25 -17.29
C VAL A 393 -10.01 -2.09 -16.32
N ALA A 394 -9.12 -1.09 -16.35
CA ALA A 394 -9.21 0.08 -15.49
C ALA A 394 -10.49 0.90 -15.77
N GLU A 395 -10.81 1.12 -17.04
CA GLU A 395 -12.02 1.83 -17.47
C GLU A 395 -13.29 1.07 -17.09
N GLN A 396 -13.33 -0.24 -17.33
CA GLN A 396 -14.46 -1.07 -16.93
C GLN A 396 -14.61 -1.12 -15.41
N THR A 397 -13.50 -1.15 -14.66
CA THR A 397 -13.55 -1.08 -13.20
C THR A 397 -14.12 0.25 -12.71
N ASP A 398 -13.75 1.37 -13.32
CA ASP A 398 -14.33 2.70 -13.02
C ASP A 398 -15.83 2.74 -13.33
N LYS A 399 -16.27 2.14 -14.44
CA LYS A 399 -17.69 2.04 -14.79
C LYS A 399 -18.48 1.17 -13.81
N VAL A 400 -17.92 0.04 -13.40
CA VAL A 400 -18.59 -0.95 -12.56
C VAL A 400 -18.57 -0.58 -11.09
N PHE A 401 -17.46 -0.09 -10.55
CA PHE A 401 -17.30 0.21 -9.13
C PHE A 401 -17.37 1.70 -8.80
N GLY A 402 -17.42 2.58 -9.80
CA GLY A 402 -17.35 4.03 -9.61
C GLY A 402 -15.97 4.50 -9.11
N PHE A 403 -14.92 3.69 -9.29
CA PHE A 403 -13.58 3.99 -8.82
C PHE A 403 -12.50 3.47 -9.77
N TRP A 404 -11.68 4.37 -10.28
CA TRP A 404 -10.48 4.04 -11.05
C TRP A 404 -9.42 3.40 -10.13
N PRO A 405 -8.98 2.15 -10.35
CA PRO A 405 -8.07 1.46 -9.42
C PRO A 405 -6.77 2.22 -9.17
N LEU A 406 -6.32 2.21 -7.92
CA LEU A 406 -5.02 2.70 -7.52
C LEU A 406 -4.01 1.55 -7.57
N GLU A 407 -3.09 1.62 -8.53
CA GLU A 407 -2.07 0.59 -8.71
C GLU A 407 -0.90 0.81 -7.76
N VAL A 408 -0.39 -0.27 -7.19
CA VAL A 408 0.83 -0.30 -6.38
C VAL A 408 1.83 -1.23 -7.04
N TYR A 409 3.03 -0.73 -7.28
CA TYR A 409 4.14 -1.47 -7.86
C TYR A 409 5.10 -1.92 -6.76
N GLY A 410 5.53 -3.18 -6.84
CA GLY A 410 6.38 -3.80 -5.83
C GLY A 410 6.61 -5.29 -6.04
N SER A 411 7.47 -5.87 -5.21
CA SER A 411 7.72 -7.30 -5.13
C SER A 411 7.87 -7.76 -3.67
N THR A 412 8.06 -9.05 -3.44
CA THR A 412 8.36 -9.56 -2.08
C THR A 412 9.70 -9.02 -1.57
N GLU A 413 10.67 -8.77 -2.44
CA GLU A 413 12.00 -8.24 -2.09
C GLU A 413 11.98 -6.74 -1.79
N THR A 414 11.07 -5.98 -2.40
CA THR A 414 11.06 -4.52 -2.28
C THR A 414 9.86 -3.95 -1.52
N SER A 415 8.83 -4.77 -1.25
CA SER A 415 7.49 -4.31 -0.88
C SER A 415 6.91 -3.37 -1.94
N GLY A 416 5.86 -2.61 -1.61
CA GLY A 416 5.33 -1.53 -2.44
C GLY A 416 6.28 -0.33 -2.46
N ILE A 417 6.63 0.13 -3.66
CA ILE A 417 7.68 1.15 -3.86
C ILE A 417 7.23 2.33 -4.70
N ALA A 418 6.15 2.16 -5.46
CA ALA A 418 5.57 3.20 -6.27
C ALA A 418 4.07 2.98 -6.44
N TYR A 419 3.34 4.04 -6.78
CA TYR A 419 1.93 3.96 -7.12
C TYR A 419 1.63 4.75 -8.38
N ARG A 420 0.51 4.41 -9.03
CA ARG A 420 -0.08 5.24 -10.08
C ARG A 420 -1.60 5.13 -10.06
N GLN A 421 -2.24 6.21 -10.45
CA GLN A 421 -3.68 6.28 -10.69
C GLN A 421 -3.88 7.33 -11.78
N SER A 422 -3.73 6.93 -13.03
CA SER A 422 -3.81 7.84 -14.17
C SER A 422 -4.64 7.25 -15.30
N LYS A 423 -5.53 8.06 -15.85
CA LYS A 423 -6.31 7.73 -17.05
C LYS A 423 -5.54 7.98 -18.36
N LYS A 424 -4.41 8.68 -18.30
CA LYS A 424 -3.72 9.23 -19.48
C LYS A 424 -2.22 8.90 -19.56
N GLY A 425 -1.68 8.19 -18.57
CA GLY A 425 -0.25 7.98 -18.46
C GLY A 425 0.09 6.70 -17.71
N LEU A 426 1.27 6.16 -18.00
CA LEU A 426 1.78 4.91 -17.42
C LEU A 426 2.85 5.17 -16.35
N GLU A 427 3.09 6.44 -16.02
CA GLU A 427 4.16 6.85 -15.13
C GLU A 427 3.86 6.47 -13.68
N TRP A 428 4.86 5.87 -13.04
CA TRP A 428 4.85 5.53 -11.63
C TRP A 428 5.39 6.68 -10.80
N THR A 429 4.67 6.98 -9.72
CA THR A 429 5.12 7.92 -8.68
C THR A 429 5.81 7.12 -7.56
N PRO A 430 7.11 7.34 -7.30
CA PRO A 430 7.80 6.66 -6.22
C PRO A 430 7.19 6.99 -4.88
N PHE A 431 7.25 6.06 -3.93
CA PHE A 431 6.87 6.36 -2.56
C PHE A 431 7.86 7.35 -1.95
N ASP A 432 7.38 8.32 -1.17
CA ASP A 432 8.24 9.33 -0.53
C ASP A 432 9.31 8.72 0.40
N ASN A 433 9.12 7.47 0.87
CA ASN A 433 10.08 6.72 1.69
C ASN A 433 11.03 5.83 0.86
N ALA A 434 10.92 5.82 -0.46
CA ALA A 434 11.79 5.08 -1.37
C ALA A 434 12.61 6.05 -2.23
N LYS A 435 13.91 5.80 -2.31
CA LYS A 435 14.80 6.46 -3.27
C LYS A 435 15.04 5.50 -4.42
N ILE A 436 14.74 5.95 -5.64
CA ILE A 436 14.91 5.14 -6.84
C ILE A 436 15.84 5.81 -7.83
N TRP A 437 16.57 5.01 -8.61
CA TRP A 437 17.38 5.48 -9.73
C TRP A 437 17.54 4.39 -10.79
N LYS A 438 17.99 4.77 -11.99
CA LYS A 438 18.30 3.83 -13.07
C LYS A 438 19.75 3.38 -12.92
N GLY A 439 19.99 2.08 -12.84
CA GLY A 439 21.34 1.51 -12.85
C GLY A 439 21.97 1.53 -14.24
N ASP A 440 23.27 1.26 -14.32
CA ASP A 440 24.03 1.19 -15.59
C ASP A 440 23.51 0.09 -16.53
N ASP A 441 22.88 -0.94 -15.96
CA ASP A 441 22.20 -2.03 -16.66
C ASP A 441 20.79 -1.66 -17.16
N GLY A 442 20.34 -0.42 -16.91
CA GLY A 442 18.99 0.06 -17.22
C GLY A 442 17.93 -0.40 -16.23
N CYS A 443 18.27 -1.20 -15.23
CA CYS A 443 17.34 -1.71 -14.23
C CYS A 443 17.08 -0.69 -13.13
N LEU A 444 15.87 -0.74 -12.55
CA LEU A 444 15.48 0.07 -11.42
C LEU A 444 16.25 -0.38 -10.18
N ARG A 445 16.94 0.57 -9.57
CA ARG A 445 17.61 0.45 -8.28
C ARG A 445 16.81 1.19 -7.23
N ILE A 446 16.79 0.66 -6.02
CA ILE A 446 16.00 1.22 -4.92
C ILE A 446 16.67 1.08 -3.57
N ILE A 447 16.54 2.12 -2.74
CA ILE A 447 16.75 2.07 -1.29
C ILE A 447 15.43 2.47 -0.62
N SER A 448 14.97 1.65 0.33
CA SER A 448 13.80 1.93 1.16
C SER A 448 14.01 1.32 2.55
N PRO A 449 13.23 1.74 3.58
CA PRO A 449 13.29 1.13 4.90
C PRO A 449 13.02 -0.38 4.92
N TYR A 450 12.37 -0.92 3.89
CA TYR A 450 12.10 -2.35 3.73
C TYR A 450 13.34 -3.16 3.29
N ILE A 451 14.31 -2.50 2.66
CA ILE A 451 15.50 -3.15 2.10
C ILE A 451 16.61 -3.08 3.13
N LYS A 452 17.01 -4.25 3.63
CA LYS A 452 18.05 -4.38 4.67
C LYS A 452 19.45 -4.02 4.17
N ASN A 453 19.72 -4.19 2.88
CA ASN A 453 21.01 -3.83 2.30
C ASN A 453 21.11 -2.29 2.17
N PRO A 454 22.07 -1.62 2.83
CA PRO A 454 22.23 -0.17 2.72
C PRO A 454 22.58 0.30 1.29
N GLU A 455 23.17 -0.56 0.45
CA GLU A 455 23.43 -0.26 -0.96
C GLU A 455 22.16 -0.31 -1.82
N GLY A 456 21.06 -0.78 -1.25
CA GLY A 456 19.79 -0.94 -1.91
C GLY A 456 19.60 -2.32 -2.56
N PHE A 457 18.59 -2.40 -3.41
CA PHE A 457 18.20 -3.58 -4.15
C PHE A 457 18.17 -3.27 -5.64
N ALA A 458 18.72 -4.18 -6.43
CA ALA A 458 18.63 -4.15 -7.87
C ALA A 458 17.44 -5.01 -8.30
N THR A 459 16.38 -4.36 -8.79
CA THR A 459 15.34 -5.12 -9.49
C THR A 459 15.89 -5.64 -10.81
N ALA A 460 15.19 -6.59 -11.43
CA ALA A 460 15.45 -6.90 -12.83
C ALA A 460 14.44 -6.20 -13.73
N ASP A 461 13.93 -5.03 -13.33
CA ASP A 461 12.91 -4.29 -14.05
C ASP A 461 13.55 -3.08 -14.74
N LEU A 462 13.49 -3.03 -16.06
CA LEU A 462 13.99 -1.92 -16.86
C LEU A 462 13.09 -0.70 -16.71
N VAL A 463 13.70 0.48 -16.60
CA VAL A 463 12.97 1.75 -16.41
C VAL A 463 13.56 2.91 -17.18
N ASP A 464 12.71 3.88 -17.51
CA ASP A 464 13.11 5.23 -17.88
C ASP A 464 12.67 6.20 -16.79
N ILE A 465 13.61 6.95 -16.21
CA ILE A 465 13.33 7.97 -15.20
C ILE A 465 13.12 9.31 -15.89
N LEU A 466 12.03 9.98 -15.53
CA LEU A 466 11.62 11.28 -16.06
C LEU A 466 12.24 12.42 -15.23
N ASP A 467 12.31 13.61 -15.81
CA ASP A 467 12.89 14.80 -15.16
C ASP A 467 12.18 15.20 -13.85
N ASP A 468 10.91 14.83 -13.69
CA ASP A 468 10.10 15.08 -12.49
C ASP A 468 10.26 14.00 -11.40
N GLY A 469 11.11 13.00 -11.62
CA GLY A 469 11.38 11.90 -10.70
C GLY A 469 10.39 10.73 -10.79
N ARG A 470 9.35 10.82 -11.62
CA ARG A 470 8.52 9.64 -11.97
C ARG A 470 9.28 8.72 -12.91
N PHE A 471 8.77 7.51 -13.11
CA PHE A 471 9.40 6.55 -14.03
C PHE A 471 8.39 5.76 -14.86
N LEU A 472 8.83 5.33 -16.05
CA LEU A 472 8.12 4.39 -16.91
C LEU A 472 8.75 3.01 -16.77
N LEU A 473 7.91 1.98 -16.62
CA LEU A 473 8.33 0.58 -16.60
C LEU A 473 8.46 0.05 -18.03
N LYS A 474 9.61 -0.54 -18.36
CA LYS A 474 9.95 -1.06 -19.70
C LYS A 474 9.93 -2.60 -19.78
N GLY A 475 9.56 -3.25 -18.68
CA GLY A 475 9.51 -4.72 -18.56
C GLY A 475 10.75 -5.28 -17.88
N ARG A 476 10.84 -6.61 -17.81
CA ARG A 476 11.92 -7.28 -17.07
C ARG A 476 13.14 -7.59 -17.93
N ALA A 477 14.34 -7.39 -17.37
CA ALA A 477 15.62 -7.78 -17.92
C ALA A 477 15.80 -9.31 -18.01
N ASP A 478 15.20 -10.09 -17.11
CA ASP A 478 15.25 -11.57 -17.19
C ASP A 478 14.28 -12.15 -18.25
N SER A 479 13.29 -11.36 -18.67
CA SER A 479 12.44 -11.64 -19.84
C SER A 479 13.12 -11.20 -21.16
N ILE A 480 14.39 -10.81 -21.10
CA ILE A 480 15.22 -10.56 -22.27
C ILE A 480 15.90 -11.84 -22.66
N VAL A 481 15.57 -12.35 -23.84
CA VAL A 481 16.30 -13.47 -24.44
C VAL A 481 17.36 -12.98 -25.41
N LYS A 482 18.47 -13.71 -25.49
CA LYS A 482 19.56 -13.41 -26.42
C LYS A 482 19.39 -14.27 -27.67
N ILE A 483 18.78 -13.73 -28.72
CA ILE A 483 18.58 -14.41 -30.00
C ILE A 483 19.54 -13.80 -31.02
N GLU A 484 20.40 -14.61 -31.63
CA GLU A 484 21.39 -14.21 -32.65
C GLU A 484 22.21 -12.97 -32.22
N GLU A 485 22.76 -13.04 -31.01
CA GLU A 485 23.57 -11.98 -30.37
C GLU A 485 22.82 -10.71 -29.94
N LYS A 486 21.52 -10.59 -30.23
CA LYS A 486 20.68 -9.46 -29.85
C LYS A 486 19.89 -9.73 -28.59
N ARG A 487 19.82 -8.73 -27.71
CA ARG A 487 19.02 -8.76 -26.48
C ARG A 487 17.59 -8.30 -26.81
N ILE A 488 16.62 -9.18 -26.61
CA ILE A 488 15.24 -8.98 -27.04
C ILE A 488 14.28 -9.03 -25.85
N SER A 489 13.65 -7.90 -25.51
CA SER A 489 12.62 -7.82 -24.46
C SER A 489 11.29 -8.36 -24.99
N MET A 490 10.86 -9.52 -24.47
CA MET A 490 9.55 -10.10 -24.81
C MET A 490 8.40 -9.17 -24.39
N THR A 491 8.55 -8.47 -23.27
CA THR A 491 7.54 -7.51 -22.77
C THR A 491 7.38 -6.29 -23.65
N GLU A 492 8.46 -5.78 -24.26
CA GLU A 492 8.35 -4.67 -25.20
C GLU A 492 7.58 -5.12 -26.47
N VAL A 493 7.77 -6.36 -26.94
CA VAL A 493 6.97 -6.93 -28.03
C VAL A 493 5.50 -7.07 -27.62
N GLU A 494 5.21 -7.57 -26.41
CA GLU A 494 3.85 -7.62 -25.85
C GLU A 494 3.19 -6.23 -25.85
N ASN A 495 3.89 -5.20 -25.34
CA ASN A 495 3.39 -3.84 -25.27
C ASN A 495 3.07 -3.25 -26.65
N ARG A 496 3.92 -3.48 -27.66
CA ARG A 496 3.64 -3.02 -29.03
C ARG A 496 2.43 -3.71 -29.62
N ILE A 497 2.27 -5.01 -29.41
CA ILE A 497 1.07 -5.74 -29.86
C ILE A 497 -0.20 -5.14 -29.24
N LEU A 498 -0.17 -4.82 -27.94
CA LEU A 498 -1.29 -4.16 -27.25
C LEU A 498 -1.58 -2.76 -27.80
N GLN A 499 -0.57 -1.99 -28.20
CA GLN A 499 -0.73 -0.65 -28.80
C GLN A 499 -1.51 -0.64 -30.12
N THR A 500 -1.70 -1.79 -30.78
CA THR A 500 -2.54 -1.87 -31.98
C THR A 500 -4.01 -1.53 -31.72
N GLY A 501 -4.45 -1.59 -30.45
CA GLY A 501 -5.86 -1.41 -30.07
C GLY A 501 -6.77 -2.59 -30.44
N LEU A 502 -6.22 -3.67 -30.99
CA LEU A 502 -6.98 -4.84 -31.49
C LEU A 502 -6.87 -6.06 -30.57
N VAL A 503 -6.00 -5.99 -29.56
CA VAL A 503 -5.61 -7.12 -28.72
C VAL A 503 -6.02 -6.84 -27.29
N ARG A 504 -6.81 -7.75 -26.71
CA ARG A 504 -7.25 -7.72 -25.31
C ARG A 504 -6.12 -8.16 -24.38
N ASP A 505 -5.41 -9.21 -24.75
CA ASP A 505 -4.27 -9.72 -23.99
C ASP A 505 -3.26 -10.44 -24.87
N VAL A 506 -2.00 -10.46 -24.45
CA VAL A 506 -0.90 -11.10 -25.17
C VAL A 506 0.11 -11.69 -24.18
N LYS A 507 0.73 -12.80 -24.59
CA LYS A 507 1.95 -13.29 -23.97
C LYS A 507 2.95 -13.71 -25.03
N VAL A 508 4.17 -13.23 -24.89
CA VAL A 508 5.32 -13.61 -25.71
C VAL A 508 6.24 -14.48 -24.87
N ILE A 509 6.63 -15.61 -25.45
CA ILE A 509 7.58 -16.55 -24.85
C ILE A 509 8.72 -16.84 -25.83
N ALA A 510 9.88 -17.18 -25.29
CA ALA A 510 10.99 -17.72 -26.07
C ALA A 510 10.91 -19.24 -26.08
N LEU A 511 10.85 -19.79 -27.29
CA LEU A 511 10.88 -21.22 -27.57
C LEU A 511 12.20 -21.59 -28.26
N GLU A 512 12.54 -22.86 -28.20
CA GLU A 512 13.75 -23.41 -28.80
C GLU A 512 13.38 -24.63 -29.64
N ASP A 513 13.86 -24.65 -30.88
CA ASP A 513 13.83 -25.81 -31.77
C ASP A 513 15.26 -26.00 -32.30
N ARG A 514 15.56 -25.72 -33.57
CA ARG A 514 16.96 -25.68 -34.08
C ARG A 514 17.73 -24.42 -33.67
N ARG A 515 17.02 -23.32 -33.40
CA ARG A 515 17.52 -22.04 -32.89
C ARG A 515 16.45 -21.45 -31.96
N GLN A 516 16.85 -20.56 -31.06
CA GLN A 516 15.91 -19.85 -30.19
C GLN A 516 15.10 -18.81 -31.00
N TYR A 517 13.79 -18.72 -30.76
CA TYR A 517 12.89 -17.77 -31.42
C TYR A 517 11.75 -17.33 -30.48
N LEU A 518 11.10 -16.21 -30.81
CA LEU A 518 9.91 -15.75 -30.08
C LEU A 518 8.61 -16.34 -30.64
N ALA A 519 7.67 -16.62 -29.76
CA ALA A 519 6.32 -17.03 -30.08
C ALA A 519 5.30 -16.18 -29.31
N ALA A 520 4.23 -15.76 -29.97
CA ALA A 520 3.20 -14.88 -29.41
C ALA A 520 1.83 -15.57 -29.37
N ALA A 521 1.23 -15.60 -28.18
CA ALA A 521 -0.14 -16.04 -27.96
C ALA A 521 -1.00 -14.79 -27.71
N ILE A 522 -2.08 -14.63 -28.48
CA ILE A 522 -2.90 -13.41 -28.56
C ILE A 522 -4.37 -13.74 -28.29
N GLU A 523 -4.99 -12.92 -27.44
CA GLU A 523 -6.42 -12.86 -27.18
C GLU A 523 -6.96 -11.55 -27.79
N PHE A 524 -7.84 -11.63 -28.79
CA PHE A 524 -8.40 -10.45 -29.44
C PHE A 524 -9.47 -9.75 -28.59
N ASN A 525 -9.52 -8.43 -28.66
CA ASN A 525 -10.70 -7.68 -28.20
C ASN A 525 -11.80 -7.67 -29.29
N ASP A 526 -12.92 -7.01 -29.04
CA ASP A 526 -14.07 -7.06 -29.95
C ASP A 526 -13.77 -6.41 -31.31
N GLU A 527 -12.97 -5.33 -31.33
CA GLU A 527 -12.50 -4.71 -32.57
C GLU A 527 -11.56 -5.64 -33.36
N GLY A 528 -10.65 -6.33 -32.66
CA GLY A 528 -9.78 -7.34 -33.24
C GLY A 528 -10.56 -8.51 -33.84
N LYS A 529 -11.56 -9.03 -33.10
CA LYS A 529 -12.46 -10.09 -33.59
C LYS A 529 -13.24 -9.64 -34.82
N LYS A 530 -13.75 -8.41 -34.82
CA LYS A 530 -14.47 -7.84 -35.97
C LYS A 530 -13.56 -7.66 -37.19
N LYS A 531 -12.33 -7.19 -36.98
CA LYS A 531 -11.35 -6.95 -38.05
C LYS A 531 -10.83 -8.24 -38.67
N PHE A 532 -10.58 -9.27 -37.86
CA PHE A 532 -9.98 -10.53 -38.31
C PHE A 532 -10.96 -11.70 -38.43
N GLY A 533 -12.26 -11.46 -38.23
CA GLY A 533 -13.30 -12.47 -38.41
C GLY A 533 -13.33 -13.00 -39.84
N GLY A 534 -13.10 -14.31 -40.01
CA GLY A 534 -13.02 -14.96 -41.32
C GLY A 534 -11.74 -14.69 -42.12
N VAL A 535 -10.80 -13.91 -41.56
CA VAL A 535 -9.49 -13.64 -42.18
C VAL A 535 -8.57 -14.84 -41.97
N LYS A 536 -7.83 -15.23 -43.01
CA LYS A 536 -6.90 -16.35 -42.90
C LYS A 536 -5.80 -16.03 -41.90
N LYS A 537 -5.44 -17.00 -41.05
CA LYS A 537 -4.35 -16.88 -40.05
C LYS A 537 -3.07 -16.26 -40.61
N LEU A 538 -2.70 -16.59 -41.86
CA LEU A 538 -1.53 -16.04 -42.53
C LEU A 538 -1.59 -14.52 -42.69
N GLU A 539 -2.75 -13.97 -43.02
CA GLU A 539 -2.95 -12.53 -43.19
C GLU A 539 -2.95 -11.81 -41.83
N VAL A 540 -3.50 -12.45 -40.79
CA VAL A 540 -3.43 -11.95 -39.41
C VAL A 540 -1.97 -11.91 -38.91
N ASN A 541 -1.22 -12.99 -39.15
CA ASN A 541 0.22 -13.04 -38.82
C ASN A 541 0.98 -11.93 -39.54
N LYS A 542 0.69 -11.73 -40.83
CA LYS A 542 1.31 -10.69 -41.64
C LYS A 542 1.01 -9.29 -41.09
N PHE A 543 -0.22 -9.03 -40.67
CA PHE A 543 -0.58 -7.75 -40.05
C PHE A 543 0.29 -7.45 -38.81
N PHE A 544 0.40 -8.39 -37.87
CA PHE A 544 1.21 -8.18 -36.66
C PHE A 544 2.70 -8.15 -36.96
N HIS A 545 3.17 -8.94 -37.93
CA HIS A 545 4.54 -8.89 -38.41
C HIS A 545 4.89 -7.51 -39.00
N ASP A 546 4.11 -7.02 -39.96
CA ASP A 546 4.31 -5.73 -40.62
C ASP A 546 4.19 -4.57 -39.63
N PHE A 547 3.30 -4.67 -38.65
CA PHE A 547 3.20 -3.70 -37.56
C PHE A 547 4.47 -3.67 -36.70
N LEU A 548 4.97 -4.84 -36.28
CA LEU A 548 6.16 -4.93 -35.43
C LEU A 548 7.45 -4.56 -36.18
N MET A 549 7.52 -4.77 -37.50
CA MET A 549 8.64 -4.35 -38.35
C MET A 549 8.89 -2.83 -38.32
N GLN A 550 7.90 -2.02 -37.93
CA GLN A 550 8.06 -0.57 -37.76
C GLN A 550 8.91 -0.21 -36.54
N TYR A 551 9.01 -1.13 -35.56
CA TYR A 551 9.66 -0.89 -34.27
C TYR A 551 10.88 -1.78 -34.03
N PHE A 552 10.90 -2.96 -34.66
CA PHE A 552 11.91 -3.97 -34.43
C PHE A 552 12.46 -4.56 -35.71
N GLU A 553 13.70 -5.05 -35.64
CA GLU A 553 14.26 -5.88 -36.68
C GLU A 553 13.57 -7.26 -36.74
N ASN A 554 13.57 -7.91 -37.90
CA ASN A 554 12.87 -9.17 -38.13
C ASN A 554 13.26 -10.32 -37.18
N VAL A 555 14.45 -10.27 -36.57
CA VAL A 555 14.91 -11.26 -35.56
C VAL A 555 14.13 -11.18 -34.24
N VAL A 556 13.57 -10.02 -33.92
CA VAL A 556 12.75 -9.74 -32.72
C VAL A 556 11.28 -10.12 -32.92
N ILE A 557 10.86 -10.35 -34.16
CA ILE A 557 9.45 -10.59 -34.45
C ILE A 557 9.11 -12.06 -34.18
N PRO A 558 8.01 -12.35 -33.45
CA PRO A 558 7.57 -13.71 -33.21
C PRO A 558 7.44 -14.52 -34.50
N LYS A 559 7.99 -15.74 -34.50
CA LYS A 559 7.97 -16.67 -35.64
C LYS A 559 6.75 -17.58 -35.60
N LYS A 560 6.20 -17.83 -34.41
CA LYS A 560 4.96 -18.58 -34.22
C LYS A 560 3.91 -17.70 -33.56
N TRP A 561 2.68 -17.84 -34.03
CA TRP A 561 1.52 -17.07 -33.58
C TRP A 561 0.40 -18.04 -33.23
N ARG A 562 -0.24 -17.80 -32.09
CA ARG A 562 -1.46 -18.48 -31.65
C ARG A 562 -2.49 -17.43 -31.29
N PHE A 563 -3.68 -17.57 -31.86
CA PHE A 563 -4.83 -16.73 -31.55
C PHE A 563 -5.81 -17.60 -30.79
N VAL A 564 -6.07 -17.24 -29.54
CA VAL A 564 -6.90 -18.03 -28.63
C VAL A 564 -8.07 -17.19 -28.15
N GLU A 565 -9.15 -17.86 -27.75
CA GLU A 565 -10.27 -17.17 -27.12
C GLU A 565 -9.90 -16.57 -25.77
N LYS A 566 -9.01 -17.24 -25.02
CA LYS A 566 -8.52 -16.80 -23.71
C LYS A 566 -7.13 -17.36 -23.42
N LEU A 567 -6.24 -16.54 -22.86
CA LEU A 567 -4.91 -17.01 -22.44
C LEU A 567 -4.98 -17.83 -21.14
N PRO A 568 -4.23 -18.93 -21.01
CA PRO A 568 -4.14 -19.70 -19.76
C PRO A 568 -3.40 -18.90 -18.69
N CYS A 569 -3.98 -18.86 -17.49
CA CYS A 569 -3.38 -18.20 -16.32
C CYS A 569 -3.70 -18.99 -15.04
N ASP A 570 -2.85 -18.85 -14.02
CA ASP A 570 -3.11 -19.45 -12.71
C ASP A 570 -4.23 -18.70 -11.94
N VAL A 571 -4.54 -19.18 -10.73
CA VAL A 571 -5.55 -18.59 -9.84
C VAL A 571 -5.27 -17.12 -9.46
N GLN A 572 -4.01 -16.68 -9.58
CA GLN A 572 -3.56 -15.31 -9.33
C GLN A 572 -3.53 -14.46 -10.62
N GLY A 573 -3.78 -15.07 -11.78
CA GLY A 573 -3.75 -14.43 -13.09
C GLY A 573 -2.37 -14.36 -13.73
N LYS A 574 -1.39 -15.08 -13.20
CA LYS A 574 -0.05 -15.15 -13.78
C LYS A 574 -0.06 -16.13 -14.94
N LYS A 575 0.50 -15.70 -16.08
CA LYS A 575 0.67 -16.51 -17.30
C LYS A 575 2.04 -17.18 -17.25
N HIS A 576 2.08 -18.44 -16.81
CA HIS A 576 3.34 -19.19 -16.71
C HIS A 576 3.85 -19.57 -18.10
N LYS A 577 5.18 -19.61 -18.25
CA LYS A 577 5.82 -19.90 -19.55
C LYS A 577 5.43 -21.28 -20.08
N GLU A 578 5.35 -22.27 -19.20
CA GLU A 578 5.02 -23.67 -19.53
C GLU A 578 3.60 -23.80 -20.10
N ASP A 579 2.60 -23.21 -19.44
CA ASP A 579 1.20 -23.23 -19.90
C ASP A 579 1.04 -22.61 -21.29
N ILE A 580 1.78 -21.54 -21.55
CA ILE A 580 1.76 -20.84 -22.84
C ILE A 580 2.51 -21.65 -23.89
N ALA A 581 3.59 -22.36 -23.53
CA ALA A 581 4.34 -23.22 -24.44
C ALA A 581 3.48 -24.37 -25.00
N LEU A 582 2.61 -24.96 -24.17
CA LEU A 582 1.68 -26.02 -24.58
C LEU A 582 0.75 -25.61 -25.73
N LEU A 583 0.42 -24.31 -25.87
CA LEU A 583 -0.37 -23.79 -26.99
C LEU A 583 0.34 -23.95 -28.35
N PHE A 584 1.67 -24.07 -28.33
CA PHE A 584 2.50 -24.21 -29.53
C PHE A 584 2.94 -25.65 -29.80
N GLU A 585 2.72 -26.57 -28.86
CA GLU A 585 3.02 -28.00 -28.98
C GLU A 585 1.86 -28.81 -29.60
N LYS A 586 0.61 -28.35 -29.41
CA LYS A 586 -0.55 -28.95 -30.08
C LYS A 586 -0.40 -28.78 -31.61
N ALA A 587 -0.39 -29.91 -32.32
CA ALA A 587 -0.44 -29.97 -33.77
C ALA A 587 -1.70 -29.23 -34.28
N GLU A 588 -1.58 -28.55 -35.42
CA GLU A 588 -2.65 -27.73 -35.98
C GLU A 588 -3.82 -28.60 -36.45
N ASP A 589 -5.04 -28.26 -36.01
CA ASP A 589 -6.28 -28.58 -36.74
C ASP A 589 -6.54 -27.50 -37.80
#